data_AF-A0A3C1IJD3-F1
#
_entry.id   AF-A0A3C1IJD3-F1
#
_cell.length_a   1.000
_cell.length_b   1.000
_cell.length_c   1.000
_cell.angle_alpha   90.00
_cell.angle_beta   90.00
_cell.angle_gamma   90.00
#
_symmetry.space_group_name_H-M   'P 1'
#
loop_
_entity.id
_entity.type
_entity.pdbx_description
1 polymer ?
#
loop_
_entity_poly.entity_id
_entity_poly.type
_entity_poly.pdbx_seq_one_letter_code
_entity_poly.pdbx_strand_id
1 'polypeptide(L)' 'MNKSKRMIGMAIPLLLIIGALVTIDLSVYFDGNSALIVVGGAFGFMIAADDNKSKVKAFGDGAVYMG' A
#
# COMPACT_ATOMS: atom_id res chain seq x y z
N MET A 1 4.56 -19.86 7.93
CA MET A 1 4.90 -19.69 6.49
C MET A 1 6.42 -19.58 6.36
N ASN A 2 7.03 -20.35 5.46
CA ASN A 2 8.49 -20.35 5.28
C ASN A 2 8.97 -18.97 4.76
N LYS A 3 10.11 -18.46 5.25
CA LYS A 3 10.62 -17.11 4.88
C LYS A 3 10.71 -16.92 3.37
N SER A 4 11.16 -17.95 2.65
CA SER A 4 11.26 -17.92 1.18
C SER A 4 9.92 -17.74 0.49
N LYS A 5 8.85 -18.40 0.98
CA LYS A 5 7.50 -18.27 0.43
C LYS A 5 6.94 -16.87 0.65
N ARG A 6 7.20 -16.26 1.82
CA ARG A 6 6.81 -14.88 2.11
C ARG A 6 7.53 -13.88 1.21
N MET A 7 8.82 -14.09 0.96
CA MET A 7 9.62 -13.23 0.07
C MET A 7 9.12 -13.30 -1.37
N ILE A 8 8.85 -14.49 -1.90
CA ILE A 8 8.28 -14.67 -3.24
C ILE A 8 6.90 -14.01 -3.35
N GLY A 9 6.05 -14.17 -2.32
CA GLY A 9 4.72 -13.55 -2.27
C GLY A 9 4.75 -12.02 -2.27
N MET A 10 5.85 -11.40 -1.83
CA MET A 10 6.04 -9.94 -1.95
C MET A 10 6.72 -9.54 -3.26
N ALA A 11 7.68 -10.34 -3.73
CA ALA A 11 8.48 -10.04 -4.91
C ALA A 11 7.65 -10.03 -6.19
N ILE A 12 6.71 -10.97 -6.36
CA ILE A 12 5.92 -11.07 -7.60
C ILE A 12 5.03 -9.82 -7.81
N PRO A 13 4.21 -9.36 -6.86
CA PRO A 13 3.44 -8.12 -7.02
C PRO A 13 4.32 -6.90 -7.25
N LEU A 14 5.45 -6.79 -6.53
CA LEU A 14 6.40 -5.69 -6.71
C LEU A 14 6.96 -5.63 -8.13
N LEU A 15 7.35 -6.77 -8.69
CA LEU A 15 7.84 -6.84 -10.07
C LEU A 15 6.77 -6.44 -11.09
N LEU A 16 5.50 -6.81 -10.85
CA LEU A 16 4.39 -6.37 -11.71
C LEU A 16 4.19 -4.86 -11.66
N ILE A 17 4.21 -4.26 -10.46
CA ILE A 17 4.11 -2.80 -10.29
C ILE A 17 5.27 -2.10 -11.00
N ILE A 18 6.52 -2.57 -10.81
CA ILE A 18 7.70 -2.00 -11.48
C ILE A 18 7.58 -2.15 -13.00
N GLY A 19 7.15 -3.31 -13.51
CA GLY A 19 6.94 -3.52 -14.93
C GLY A 19 5.93 -2.54 -15.53
N ALA A 20 4.84 -2.27 -14.80
CA ALA A 20 3.85 -1.27 -15.20
C ALA A 20 4.48 0.15 -15.24
N LEU A 21 5.17 0.55 -14.16
CA LEU A 21 5.82 1.86 -14.06
C LEU A 21 6.86 2.14 -15.16
N VAL A 22 7.51 1.11 -15.70
CA VAL A 22 8.50 1.25 -16.79
C VAL A 22 7.84 1.29 -18.17
N THR A 23 6.66 0.69 -18.33
CA THR A 23 5.99 0.55 -19.63
C THR A 23 5.02 1.67 -19.94
N ILE A 24 4.52 2.38 -18.93
CA ILE A 24 3.57 3.48 -19.06
C ILE A 24 4.20 4.77 -18.50
N ASP A 25 3.78 5.92 -19.04
CA ASP A 25 4.22 7.22 -18.56
C ASP A 25 3.86 7.43 -17.06
N LEU A 26 4.83 7.88 -16.26
CA LEU A 26 4.65 8.05 -14.81
C LEU A 26 3.53 9.02 -14.43
N SER A 27 3.25 10.01 -15.27
CA SER A 27 2.19 11.00 -15.00
C SER A 27 0.80 10.37 -14.94
N VAL A 28 0.61 9.23 -15.60
CA VAL A 28 -0.67 8.49 -15.61
C VAL A 28 -0.95 7.83 -14.25
N TYR A 29 0.09 7.51 -13.47
CA TYR A 29 -0.05 6.87 -12.16
C TYR A 29 -0.24 7.86 -11.01
N PHE A 30 0.27 9.07 -11.15
CA PHE A 30 0.23 10.08 -10.09
C PHE A 30 -1.01 10.96 -10.21
N ASP A 31 -2.11 10.49 -9.62
CA ASP A 31 -3.32 11.29 -9.40
C ASP A 31 -3.40 11.78 -7.96
N GLY A 32 -3.49 13.11 -7.79
CA GLY A 32 -3.50 13.74 -6.47
C GLY A 32 -4.72 13.35 -5.63
N ASN A 33 -5.89 13.18 -6.24
CA ASN A 33 -7.11 12.79 -5.53
C ASN A 33 -7.00 11.37 -4.98
N SER A 34 -6.51 10.44 -5.82
CA SER A 34 -6.24 9.06 -5.43
C SER A 34 -5.23 8.98 -4.29
N ALA A 35 -4.15 9.76 -4.36
CA ALA A 35 -3.17 9.84 -3.28
C ALA A 35 -3.78 10.35 -1.97
N LEU A 36 -4.65 11.38 -2.02
CA LEU A 36 -5.35 11.90 -0.85
C LEU A 36 -6.31 10.86 -0.23
N ILE A 37 -7.03 10.09 -1.05
CA ILE A 37 -7.93 9.04 -0.57
C ILE A 37 -7.14 7.95 0.15
N VAL A 38 -6.08 7.42 -0.49
CA VAL A 38 -5.30 6.32 0.08
C VAL A 38 -4.54 6.77 1.31
N VAL A 39 -3.78 7.87 1.22
CA VAL A 39 -2.95 8.35 2.34
C VAL A 39 -3.82 8.92 3.45
N GLY A 40 -4.79 9.77 3.12
CA GLY A 40 -5.70 10.36 4.10
C GLY A 40 -6.58 9.31 4.77
N GLY A 41 -7.13 8.37 4.00
CA GLY A 41 -7.90 7.25 4.52
C GLY A 41 -7.06 6.31 5.38
N ALA A 42 -5.83 6.00 4.98
CA ALA A 42 -4.89 5.22 5.79
C ALA A 42 -4.52 5.92 7.11
N PHE A 43 -4.31 7.24 7.07
CA PHE A 43 -4.10 8.06 8.28
C PHE A 43 -5.32 8.04 9.20
N GLY A 44 -6.52 8.24 8.64
CA GLY A 44 -7.78 8.14 9.39
C GLY A 44 -7.94 6.76 10.04
N PHE A 45 -7.65 5.70 9.30
CA PHE A 45 -7.68 4.32 9.80
C PHE A 45 -6.67 4.11 10.94
N MET A 46 -5.46 4.66 10.80
CA MET A 46 -4.41 4.58 11.83
C MET A 46 -4.83 5.32 13.12
N ILE A 47 -5.44 6.49 13.00
CA ILE A 47 -5.91 7.29 14.13
C ILE A 47 -7.08 6.60 14.83
N ALA A 48 -8.01 6.03 14.07
CA ALA A 48 -9.18 5.31 14.59
C ALA A 48 -8.85 3.92 15.15
N ALA A 49 -7.64 3.40 14.89
CA ALA A 49 -7.23 2.09 15.38
C ALA A 49 -6.96 2.11 16.89
N ASP A 50 -7.47 1.07 17.56
CA ASP A 50 -7.24 0.76 18.98
C ASP A 50 -5.76 0.88 19.37
N ASP A 51 -5.50 1.37 20.58
CA ASP A 51 -4.14 1.63 21.09
C ASP A 51 -3.29 0.36 21.21
N ASN A 52 -3.91 -0.82 21.29
CA ASN A 52 -3.20 -2.09 21.29
C ASN A 52 -2.67 -2.51 19.90
N LYS A 53 -3.10 -1.84 18.82
CA LYS A 53 -2.66 -2.12 17.46
C LYS A 53 -1.48 -1.25 17.09
N SER A 54 -0.42 -1.85 16.53
CA SER A 54 0.69 -1.10 15.95
C SER A 54 0.17 -0.09 14.92
N LYS A 55 0.47 1.20 15.13
CA LYS A 55 0.02 2.28 14.23
C LYS A 55 0.53 2.09 12.80
N VAL A 56 1.76 1.59 12.60
CA VAL A 56 2.30 1.26 11.27
C VAL A 56 1.48 0.16 10.59
N LYS A 57 1.10 -0.88 11.34
CA LYS A 57 0.26 -1.96 10.80
C LYS A 57 -1.15 -1.45 10.49
N ALA A 58 -1.72 -0.61 11.36
CA ALA A 58 -3.03 0.01 11.15
C ALA A 58 -3.03 0.92 9.91
N PHE A 59 -1.98 1.72 9.71
CA PHE A 59 -1.81 2.53 8.51
C PHE A 59 -1.73 1.65 7.25
N GLY A 60 -0.92 0.59 7.28
CA GLY A 60 -0.80 -0.35 6.16
C GLY A 60 -2.13 -1.03 5.82
N ASP A 61 -2.87 -1.50 6.82
CA ASP A 61 -4.20 -2.08 6.62
C ASP A 61 -5.18 -1.04 6.03
N GLY A 62 -5.11 0.21 6.50
CA GLY A 62 -5.90 1.32 5.96
C GLY A 62 -5.54 1.66 4.51
N ALA A 63 -4.25 1.63 4.16
CA ALA A 63 -3.81 1.87 2.79
C ALA A 63 -4.32 0.79 1.82
N VAL A 64 -4.32 -0.48 2.24
CA VAL A 64 -4.87 -1.61 1.46
C VAL A 64 -6.39 -1.57 1.38
N TYR A 65 -7.07 -1.00 2.38
CA TYR A 65 -8.52 -0.87 2.34
C TYR A 65 -8.98 0.26 1.41
N MET A 66 -8.20 1.34 1.31
CA MET A 66 -8.56 2.55 0.57
C MET A 66 -8.08 2.56 -0.89
N GLY A 67 -7.14 1.69 -1.26
CA GLY A 67 -6.63 1.52 -2.63
C GLY A 67 -6.53 0.06 -3.01
#